data_AF-A0A2E1RB77-F1
#
_entry.id   AF-A0A2E1RB77-F1
#
_cell.length_a   1.000
_cell.length_b   1.000
_cell.length_c   1.000
_cell.angle_alpha   90.00
_cell.angle_beta   90.00
_cell.angle_gamma   90.00
#
_symmetry.space_group_name_H-M   'P 1'
#
loop_
_entity.id
_entity.type
_entity.pdbx_description
1 polymer ?
#
loop_
_entity_poly.entity_id
_entity_poly.type
_entity_poly.pdbx_seq_one_letter_code
_entity_poly.pdbx_strand_id
1 'polypeptide(L)'
;FLGKMLANTISLLFTQLLVISLWLFLLDIDVRYWLEFFLVLLFGTIGFSSLGTLLTTMTATVRGKEMLLPILFFPLMVPSLLCLVHLTDFLFFGSHPEEVWSWWKLLLGFDVLLLTLSLLGFEFVVEE
;
A
#
# COMPACT_ATOMS: atom_id res chain seq x y z
N PHE A 1 8.70 12.86 -8.35
CA PHE A 1 8.08 11.81 -7.52
C PHE A 1 6.54 11.88 -7.48
N LEU A 2 5.94 12.90 -6.85
CA LEU A 2 4.51 12.98 -6.54
C LEU A 2 3.56 12.73 -7.73
N GLY A 3 3.83 13.33 -8.90
CA GLY A 3 2.99 13.10 -10.08
C GLY A 3 2.98 11.64 -10.55
N LYS A 4 4.14 10.96 -10.54
CA LYS A 4 4.24 9.52 -10.90
C LYS A 4 3.54 8.65 -9.84
N MET A 5 3.77 8.95 -8.56
CA MET A 5 3.13 8.25 -7.45
C MET A 5 1.60 8.38 -7.52
N LEU A 6 1.06 9.57 -7.78
CA LEU A 6 -0.39 9.77 -7.89
C LEU A 6 -0.97 9.00 -9.08
N ALA A 7 -0.32 9.06 -10.26
CA ALA A 7 -0.75 8.28 -11.42
C ALA A 7 -0.77 6.77 -11.14
N ASN A 8 0.27 6.26 -10.47
CA ASN A 8 0.34 4.86 -10.09
C ASN A 8 -0.73 4.49 -9.04
N THR A 9 -0.97 5.35 -8.05
CA THR A 9 -2.00 5.16 -7.02
C THR A 9 -3.39 5.07 -7.64
N ILE A 10 -3.73 5.98 -8.57
CA ILE A 10 -5.02 5.97 -9.26
C ILE A 10 -5.17 4.71 -10.12
N SER A 11 -4.12 4.33 -10.86
CA SER A 11 -4.13 3.12 -11.69
C SER A 11 -4.37 1.86 -10.84
N LEU A 12 -3.64 1.74 -9.72
CA LEU A 12 -3.77 0.61 -8.80
C LEU A 12 -5.12 0.58 -8.10
N LEU A 13 -5.64 1.72 -7.64
CA LEU A 13 -6.98 1.82 -7.06
C LEU A 13 -8.06 1.37 -8.04
N PHE A 14 -7.98 1.83 -9.29
CA PHE A 14 -8.94 1.43 -10.32
C PHE A 14 -8.91 -0.09 -10.54
N THR A 15 -7.72 -0.69 -10.67
CA THR A 15 -7.58 -2.14 -10.79
C THR A 15 -8.07 -2.88 -9.54
N GLN A 16 -7.76 -2.39 -8.33
CA GLN A 16 -8.23 -2.97 -7.07
C GLN A 16 -9.75 -2.96 -6.99
N LEU A 17 -10.41 -1.86 -7.33
CA LEU A 17 -11.87 -1.77 -7.29
C LEU A 17 -12.53 -2.76 -8.25
N LEU A 18 -11.99 -2.93 -9.46
CA LEU A 18 -12.49 -3.92 -10.40
C LEU A 18 -12.34 -5.35 -9.88
N VAL A 19 -11.15 -5.69 -9.37
CA VAL A 19 -10.88 -7.04 -8.84
C VAL A 19 -11.75 -7.30 -7.61
N ILE A 20 -11.77 -6.39 -6.64
CA ILE A 20 -12.54 -6.54 -5.40
C ILE A 20 -14.03 -6.64 -5.70
N SER A 21 -14.57 -5.82 -6.61
CA SER A 21 -15.97 -5.92 -7.01
C SER A 21 -16.31 -7.30 -7.55
N LEU A 22 -15.40 -7.92 -8.32
CA LEU A 22 -15.57 -9.27 -8.84
C LEU A 22 -15.50 -10.31 -7.71
N TRP A 23 -14.60 -10.15 -6.75
CA TRP A 23 -14.49 -11.02 -5.57
C TRP A 23 -15.71 -10.95 -4.65
N LEU A 24 -16.20 -9.75 -4.35
CA LEU A 24 -17.41 -9.56 -3.52
C LEU A 24 -18.63 -10.21 -4.16
N PHE A 25 -18.78 -10.08 -5.48
CA PHE A 25 -19.85 -10.72 -6.23
C PHE A 25 -19.70 -12.25 -6.27
N LEU A 26 -18.48 -12.77 -6.47
CA LEU A 26 -18.24 -14.21 -6.59
C LEU A 26 -18.37 -14.95 -5.26
N LEU A 27 -17.96 -14.32 -4.15
CA LEU A 27 -17.98 -14.91 -2.81
C LEU A 27 -19.24 -14.60 -2.01
N ASP A 28 -20.17 -13.82 -2.57
CA ASP A 28 -21.41 -13.38 -1.90
C ASP A 28 -21.14 -12.74 -0.53
N ILE A 29 -20.14 -11.85 -0.48
CA ILE A 29 -19.72 -11.19 0.76
C ILE A 29 -20.38 -9.82 0.89
N ASP A 30 -21.13 -9.63 1.97
CA ASP A 30 -21.70 -8.34 2.36
C ASP A 30 -20.68 -7.46 3.10
N VAL A 31 -20.36 -6.31 2.52
CA VAL A 31 -19.53 -5.28 3.18
C VAL A 31 -20.42 -4.34 3.99
N ARG A 32 -20.28 -4.36 5.33
CA ARG A 32 -21.04 -3.48 6.22
C ARG A 32 -20.47 -2.06 6.30
N TYR A 33 -19.15 -1.94 6.25
CA TYR A 33 -18.41 -0.69 6.50
C TYR A 33 -17.64 -0.26 5.25
N TRP A 34 -18.37 0.22 4.24
CA TRP A 34 -17.81 0.58 2.93
C TRP A 34 -16.78 1.70 2.99
N LEU A 35 -16.99 2.70 3.87
CA LEU A 35 -16.10 3.84 3.98
C LEU A 35 -14.75 3.44 4.57
N GLU A 36 -14.77 2.71 5.69
CA GLU A 36 -13.58 2.19 6.35
C GLU A 36 -12.83 1.24 5.42
N PHE A 37 -13.53 0.35 4.72
CA PHE A 37 -12.93 -0.53 3.74
C PHE A 37 -12.23 0.23 2.61
N PHE A 38 -12.89 1.25 2.05
CA PHE A 38 -12.27 2.10 1.03
C PHE A 38 -11.04 2.84 1.56
N LEU A 39 -11.07 3.33 2.80
CA LEU A 39 -9.91 3.98 3.42
C LEU A 39 -8.74 3.01 3.59
N VAL A 40 -8.99 1.77 4.04
CA VAL A 40 -7.94 0.75 4.19
C VAL A 40 -7.27 0.50 2.84
N LEU A 41 -8.07 0.35 1.78
CA LEU A 41 -7.57 0.19 0.42
C LEU A 41 -6.74 1.40 -0.01
N LEU A 42 -7.27 2.62 0.16
CA LEU A 42 -6.62 3.86 -0.22
C LEU A 42 -5.24 4.03 0.42
N PHE A 43 -5.16 3.89 1.74
CA PHE A 43 -3.91 4.02 2.49
C PHE A 43 -2.91 2.93 2.11
N GLY A 44 -3.36 1.68 2.04
CA GLY A 44 -2.52 0.58 1.54
C GLY A 44 -1.95 0.81 0.14
N THR A 45 -2.76 1.34 -0.78
CA THR A 45 -2.32 1.66 -2.14
C THR A 45 -1.33 2.84 -2.15
N ILE A 46 -1.51 3.84 -1.29
CA ILE A 46 -0.59 4.98 -1.17
C ILE A 46 0.79 4.50 -0.71
N GLY A 47 0.85 3.70 0.37
CA GLY A 47 2.11 3.14 0.87
C GLY A 47 2.83 2.28 -0.19
N PHE A 48 2.08 1.40 -0.87
CA PHE A 48 2.60 0.57 -1.96
C PHE A 48 3.14 1.41 -3.13
N SER A 49 2.35 2.37 -3.57
CA SER A 49 2.67 3.24 -4.69
C SER A 49 3.89 4.11 -4.41
N SER A 50 4.02 4.61 -3.18
CA SER A 50 5.16 5.40 -2.74
C SER A 50 6.47 4.61 -2.85
N LEU A 51 6.53 3.45 -2.20
CA LEU A 51 7.69 2.54 -2.23
C LEU A 51 8.02 2.08 -3.65
N GLY A 52 7.00 1.64 -4.41
CA GLY A 52 7.17 1.17 -5.77
C GLY A 52 7.73 2.25 -6.69
N THR A 53 7.27 3.50 -6.54
CA THR A 53 7.74 4.63 -7.35
C THR A 53 9.20 4.98 -7.03
N LEU A 54 9.61 4.95 -5.76
CA LEU A 54 11.01 5.18 -5.38
C LEU A 54 11.91 4.06 -5.92
N LEU A 55 11.57 2.80 -5.67
CA LEU A 55 12.40 1.66 -6.06
C LEU A 55 12.54 1.53 -7.58
N THR A 56 11.47 1.78 -8.34
CA THR A 56 11.54 1.81 -9.82
C THR A 56 12.41 2.94 -10.35
N THR A 57 12.48 4.08 -9.64
CA THR A 57 13.37 5.18 -10.01
C THR A 57 14.82 4.83 -9.69
N MET A 58 15.11 4.32 -8.49
CA MET A 58 16.44 3.88 -8.05
C MET A 58 17.05 2.80 -8.96
N THR A 59 16.21 1.87 -9.40
CA THR A 59 16.67 0.70 -10.17
C THR A 59 16.74 0.95 -11.67
N ALA A 60 16.36 2.14 -12.14
CA ALA A 60 16.39 2.48 -13.57
C ALA A 60 17.81 2.38 -14.17
N THR A 61 18.84 2.66 -13.37
CA THR A 61 20.25 2.70 -13.78
C THR A 61 21.09 1.48 -13.36
N VAL A 62 20.56 0.58 -12.51
CA VAL A 62 21.32 -0.55 -11.93
C VAL A 62 21.13 -1.86 -12.72
N ARG A 63 22.24 -2.49 -13.13
CA ARG A 63 22.24 -3.87 -13.71
C ARG A 63 22.04 -4.90 -12.57
N GLY A 64 21.04 -5.77 -12.67
CA GLY A 64 20.66 -6.74 -11.60
C GLY A 64 19.38 -6.38 -10.80
N LYS A 65 18.68 -5.33 -11.24
CA LYS A 65 17.42 -4.75 -10.71
C LYS A 65 16.31 -5.74 -10.31
N GLU A 66 16.23 -6.91 -10.93
CA GLU A 66 15.14 -7.88 -10.70
C GLU A 66 15.26 -8.62 -9.37
N MET A 67 16.46 -8.71 -8.78
CA MET A 67 16.66 -9.37 -7.48
C MET A 67 16.71 -8.38 -6.31
N LEU A 68 17.20 -7.16 -6.56
CA LEU A 68 17.28 -6.09 -5.56
C LEU A 68 15.89 -5.58 -5.16
N LEU A 69 14.98 -5.47 -6.14
CA LEU A 69 13.65 -4.94 -5.92
C LEU A 69 12.83 -5.84 -4.98
N PRO A 70 12.70 -7.17 -5.17
CA PRO A 70 11.98 -8.03 -4.24
C PRO A 70 12.62 -8.13 -2.85
N ILE A 71 13.96 -8.14 -2.78
CA ILE A 71 14.71 -8.23 -1.51
C ILE A 71 14.46 -7.02 -0.62
N LEU A 72 14.35 -5.82 -1.18
CA LEU A 72 14.09 -4.59 -0.42
C LEU A 72 12.60 -4.32 -0.27
N PHE A 73 11.81 -4.58 -1.31
CA PHE A 73 10.38 -4.30 -1.30
C PHE A 73 9.66 -5.16 -0.26
N PHE A 74 9.96 -6.46 -0.21
CA PHE A 74 9.23 -7.37 0.68
C PHE A 74 9.36 -6.98 2.17
N PRO A 75 10.57 -6.82 2.75
CA PRO A 75 10.70 -6.44 4.17
C PRO A 75 10.06 -5.09 4.50
N LEU A 76 10.11 -4.13 3.57
CA LEU A 76 9.53 -2.79 3.78
C LEU A 76 8.00 -2.80 3.67
N MET A 77 7.45 -3.68 2.82
CA MET A 77 6.01 -3.78 2.60
C MET A 77 5.31 -4.60 3.67
N VAL A 78 5.97 -5.60 4.25
CA VAL A 78 5.39 -6.53 5.24
C VAL A 78 4.65 -5.82 6.38
N PRO A 79 5.21 -4.79 7.06
CA PRO A 79 4.50 -4.12 8.15
C PRO A 79 3.18 -3.47 7.70
N SER A 80 3.18 -2.85 6.52
CA SER A 80 1.96 -2.26 5.94
C SER A 80 0.96 -3.36 5.58
N LEU A 81 1.41 -4.45 4.95
CA LEU A 81 0.55 -5.59 4.60
C LEU A 81 -0.10 -6.21 5.83
N LEU A 82 0.63 -6.35 6.94
CA LEU A 82 0.07 -6.87 8.19
C LEU A 82 -1.08 -5.98 8.69
N CYS A 83 -0.92 -4.66 8.65
CA CYS A 83 -1.99 -3.74 9.02
C CYS A 83 -3.22 -3.91 8.13
N LEU A 84 -3.02 -4.02 6.82
CA LEU A 84 -4.10 -4.21 5.85
C LEU A 84 -4.86 -5.52 6.11
N VAL A 85 -4.13 -6.62 6.32
CA VAL A 85 -4.74 -7.93 6.61
C VAL A 85 -5.60 -7.86 7.86
N HIS A 86 -5.06 -7.35 8.98
CA HIS A 86 -5.81 -7.24 10.23
C HIS A 86 -7.03 -6.30 10.13
N LEU A 87 -6.90 -5.16 9.45
CA LEU A 87 -8.03 -4.24 9.25
C LEU A 87 -9.10 -4.85 8.34
N THR A 88 -8.73 -5.57 7.28
CA THR A 88 -9.69 -6.28 6.44
C THR A 88 -10.36 -7.45 7.16
N ASP A 89 -9.61 -8.21 7.96
CA ASP A 89 -10.14 -9.31 8.77
C ASP A 89 -11.19 -8.78 9.76
N PHE A 90 -10.91 -7.66 10.43
CA PHE A 90 -11.88 -6.99 11.27
C PHE A 90 -13.12 -6.52 10.49
N LEU A 91 -12.94 -5.93 9.30
CA LEU A 91 -14.05 -5.39 8.51
C LEU A 91 -15.00 -6.47 7.98
N PHE A 92 -14.48 -7.65 7.64
CA PHE A 92 -15.27 -8.76 7.10
C PHE A 92 -15.78 -9.73 8.18
N PHE A 93 -14.97 -10.02 9.20
CA PHE A 93 -15.28 -11.05 10.20
C PHE A 93 -15.50 -10.50 11.61
N GLY A 94 -15.23 -9.21 11.85
CA GLY A 94 -15.42 -8.57 13.16
C GLY A 94 -14.42 -9.01 14.23
N SER A 95 -13.26 -9.52 13.82
CA SER A 95 -12.21 -10.06 14.71
C SER A 95 -11.44 -8.97 15.47
N HIS A 96 -11.16 -9.20 16.76
CA HIS A 96 -10.32 -8.34 17.61
C HIS A 96 -10.65 -6.82 17.58
N PRO A 97 -11.91 -6.41 17.88
CA PRO A 97 -12.36 -5.01 17.79
C PRO A 97 -11.52 -4.04 18.65
N GLU A 98 -10.97 -4.51 19.76
CA GLU A 98 -10.13 -3.74 20.67
C GLU A 98 -8.80 -3.25 20.03
N GLU A 99 -8.29 -3.94 19.02
CA GLU A 99 -7.00 -3.61 18.41
C GLU A 99 -7.11 -2.76 17.14
N VAL A 100 -8.31 -2.60 16.58
CA VAL A 100 -8.56 -1.94 15.30
C VAL A 100 -7.91 -0.56 15.21
N TRP A 101 -8.02 0.22 16.29
CA TRP A 101 -7.46 1.56 16.33
C TRP A 101 -5.92 1.55 16.35
N SER A 102 -5.31 0.54 16.96
CA SER A 102 -3.85 0.36 16.95
C SER A 102 -3.36 0.04 15.55
N TRP A 103 -4.06 -0.83 14.82
CA TRP A 103 -3.74 -1.15 13.43
C TRP A 103 -3.89 0.04 12.49
N TRP A 104 -4.92 0.87 12.67
CA TRP A 104 -5.07 2.13 11.93
C TRP A 104 -3.92 3.10 12.17
N LYS A 105 -3.53 3.31 13.44
CA LYS A 105 -2.38 4.16 13.77
C LYS A 105 -1.09 3.65 13.15
N LEU A 106 -0.90 2.34 13.15
CA LEU A 106 0.28 1.70 12.59
C LEU A 106 0.32 1.87 11.06
N LEU A 107 -0.80 1.65 10.37
CA LEU A 107 -0.92 1.87 8.93
C LEU A 107 -0.60 3.32 8.55
N LEU A 108 -1.25 4.29 9.21
CA LEU A 108 -1.02 5.71 8.94
C LEU A 108 0.42 6.13 9.27
N GLY A 109 0.99 5.61 10.36
CA GLY A 109 2.38 5.85 10.73
C GLY A 109 3.36 5.33 9.67
N PHE A 110 3.12 4.12 9.17
CA PHE A 110 3.91 3.55 8.08
C PHE A 110 3.74 4.31 6.78
N ASP A 111 2.54 4.72 6.40
CA ASP A 111 2.32 5.51 5.17
C ASP A 111 3.07 6.84 5.22
N VAL A 112 3.02 7.56 6.34
CA VAL A 112 3.78 8.80 6.52
C VAL A 112 5.28 8.53 6.41
N LEU A 113 5.77 7.45 7.04
CA LEU A 113 7.17 7.06 6.99
C LEU A 113 7.59 6.74 5.55
N LEU A 114 6.83 5.92 4.84
CA LEU A 114 7.12 5.50 3.47
C LEU A 114 7.05 6.68 2.49
N LEU A 115 6.07 7.57 2.63
CA LEU A 115 5.97 8.80 1.83
C LEU A 115 7.18 9.71 2.08
N THR A 116 7.55 9.91 3.34
CA THR A 116 8.68 10.77 3.70
C THR A 116 9.99 10.21 3.17
N LEU A 117 10.25 8.91 3.39
CA LEU A 117 11.42 8.22 2.85
C LEU A 117 11.45 8.26 1.33
N SER A 118 10.28 8.11 0.68
CA SER A 118 10.20 8.08 -0.78
C SER A 118 10.38 9.45 -1.41
N LEU A 119 9.91 10.51 -0.76
CA LEU A 119 10.14 11.89 -1.18
C LEU A 119 11.62 12.26 -1.06
N LEU A 120 12.21 12.06 0.12
CA LEU A 120 13.62 12.39 0.37
C LEU A 120 14.56 11.52 -0.45
N GLY A 121 14.33 10.21 -0.47
CA GLY A 121 15.16 9.27 -1.22
C GLY A 121 15.11 9.52 -2.73
N PHE A 122 14.02 10.06 -3.27
CA PHE A 122 13.95 10.42 -4.69
C PHE A 122 14.88 11.59 -5.04
N GLU A 123 15.04 12.58 -4.15
CA GLU A 123 15.97 13.70 -4.39
C GLU A 123 17.42 13.20 -4.48
N PHE A 124 17.84 12.35 -3.52
CA PHE A 124 19.18 11.75 -3.54
C PHE A 124 19.46 10.93 -4.81
N VAL A 125 18.44 10.25 -5.34
CA VAL A 125 18.58 9.38 -6.53
C VAL A 125 18.63 10.17 -7.83
N VAL A 126 18.04 11.37 -7.85
CA VAL A 126 18.04 12.23 -9.05
C VAL A 126 19.27 13.13 -9.10
N GLU A 127 19.92 13.39 -7.95
CA GLU A 127 21.20 14.11 -7.89
C GLU A 127 22.42 13.29 -8.33
N GLU A 128 22.31 11.96 -8.40
CA GLU A 128 23.29 11.05 -9.04
C GLU A 128 22.93 10.74 -10.51
#